data_AF-A0A351DPW5-F1
#
_entry.id   AF-A0A351DPW5-F1
#
_cell.length_a   1.000
_cell.length_b   1.000
_cell.length_c   1.000
_cell.angle_alpha   90.00
_cell.angle_beta   90.00
_cell.angle_gamma   90.00
#
_symmetry.space_group_name_H-M   'P 1'
#
loop_
_entity.id
_entity.type
_entity.pdbx_description
1 polymer ?
#
loop_
_entity_poly.entity_id
_entity_poly.type
_entity_poly.pdbx_seq_one_letter_code
_entity_poly.pdbx_strand_id
1 'polypeptide(L)'
;MTTEKMVRSGVTVGGWTLGSRVLGLVRDIVLANAVGASSGADAFFVAFKIPNFLRRLFGEGAFAQAFVPVFSETREKEGEASVQQLINQVAGRFGLIL
;
A
#
# COMPACT_ATOMS: atom_id res chain seq x y z
N MET A 1 -14.52 22.05 10.36
CA MET A 1 -13.07 21.92 10.09
C MET A 1 -12.65 23.07 9.19
N THR A 2 -11.78 23.96 9.65
CA THR A 2 -11.37 25.18 8.93
C THR A 2 -10.39 24.88 7.81
N THR A 3 -10.61 25.50 6.64
CA THR A 3 -9.82 25.35 5.39
C THR A 3 -8.31 25.47 5.59
N GLU A 4 -7.89 26.34 6.51
CA GLU A 4 -6.48 26.55 6.87
C GLU A 4 -5.80 25.29 7.45
N LYS A 5 -6.50 24.52 8.28
CA LYS A 5 -5.98 23.25 8.84
C LYS A 5 -5.83 22.18 7.76
N MET A 6 -6.69 22.20 6.74
CA MET A 6 -6.65 21.25 5.63
C MET A 6 -5.46 21.54 4.70
N VAL A 7 -5.21 22.82 4.38
CA VAL A 7 -4.05 23.25 3.59
C VAL A 7 -2.75 22.93 4.31
N ARG A 8 -2.63 23.26 5.61
CA ARG A 8 -1.43 22.99 6.40
C ARG A 8 -1.12 21.48 6.49
N SER A 9 -2.15 20.65 6.64
CA SER A 9 -2.01 19.20 6.66
C SER A 9 -1.60 18.65 5.29
N GLY A 10 -2.20 19.15 4.21
CA GLY A 10 -1.85 18.77 2.84
C GLY A 10 -0.41 19.10 2.46
N VAL A 11 0.07 20.30 2.82
CA VAL A 11 1.47 20.72 2.61
C VAL A 11 2.43 19.85 3.41
N THR A 12 2.08 19.54 4.67
CA THR A 12 2.94 18.71 5.53
C THR A 12 3.07 17.28 4.97
N VAL A 13 1.95 16.62 4.67
CA VAL A 13 1.94 15.26 4.12
C VAL A 13 2.56 15.22 2.72
N GLY A 14 2.25 16.21 1.88
CA GLY A 14 2.84 16.36 0.55
C GLY A 14 4.36 16.54 0.61
N GLY A 15 4.86 17.36 1.53
CA GLY A 15 6.29 17.55 1.78
C GLY A 15 6.99 16.26 2.20
N TRP A 16 6.44 15.53 3.17
CA TRP A 16 6.95 14.22 3.57
C TRP A 16 6.92 13.19 2.44
N THR A 17 5.87 13.22 1.60
CA THR A 17 5.74 12.32 0.44
C THR A 17 6.80 12.63 -0.62
N LEU A 18 7.02 13.91 -0.95
CA LEU A 18 8.04 14.33 -1.90
C LEU A 18 9.45 14.03 -1.39
N GLY A 19 9.73 14.32 -0.11
CA GLY A 19 11.01 14.00 0.52
C GLY A 19 11.34 12.51 0.44
N SER A 20 10.37 11.65 0.75
CA SER A 20 10.52 10.19 0.63
C SER A 20 10.81 9.75 -0.81
N ARG A 21 10.15 10.35 -1.81
CA ARG A 21 10.40 10.05 -3.23
C ARG A 21 11.80 10.46 -3.67
N VAL A 22 12.27 11.64 -3.25
CA VAL A 22 13.62 12.12 -3.58
C VAL A 22 14.68 11.21 -2.95
N LEU A 23 14.52 10.83 -1.69
CA LEU A 23 15.43 9.87 -1.03
C LEU A 23 15.43 8.50 -1.72
N GLY A 24 14.26 8.03 -2.17
CA GLY A 24 14.14 6.82 -2.99
C GLY A 24 14.91 6.91 -4.31
N LEU A 25 14.78 8.03 -5.03
CA LEU A 25 15.51 8.28 -6.27
C LEU A 25 17.03 8.34 -6.06
N VAL A 26 17.49 9.03 -5.01
CA VAL A 26 18.91 9.07 -4.65
C VAL A 26 19.45 7.67 -4.38
N ARG A 27 18.70 6.86 -3.62
CA ARG A 27 19.08 5.46 -3.37
C ARG A 27 19.16 4.66 -4.66
N ASP A 28 18.19 4.79 -5.55
CA ASP A 28 18.16 4.05 -6.81
C ASP A 28 19.34 4.46 -7.72
N ILE A 29 19.71 5.75 -7.74
CA ILE A 29 20.90 6.27 -8.44
C ILE A 29 22.19 5.72 -7.81
N VAL A 30 22.29 5.72 -6.48
CA VAL A 30 23.45 5.18 -5.76
C VAL A 30 23.60 3.69 -6.03
N LEU A 31 22.52 2.92 -6.01
CA LEU A 31 22.54 1.51 -6.35
C LEU A 31 22.94 1.28 -7.81
N ALA A 32 22.38 2.05 -8.74
CA ALA A 32 22.75 1.94 -10.16
C ALA A 32 24.24 2.25 -10.40
N ASN A 33 24.82 3.21 -9.68
CA ASN A 33 26.24 3.57 -9.81
C ASN A 33 27.18 2.64 -9.03
N ALA A 34 26.81 2.20 -7.84
CA ALA A 34 27.64 1.36 -6.98
C ALA A 34 27.62 -0.12 -7.38
N VAL A 35 26.50 -0.59 -7.90
CA VAL A 35 26.25 -2.00 -8.24
C VAL A 35 26.32 -2.23 -9.76
N GLY A 36 26.15 -1.18 -10.57
CA GLY A 36 26.06 -1.29 -12.04
C GLY A 36 24.86 -2.13 -12.49
N ALA A 37 24.77 -2.43 -13.79
CA ALA A 37 23.87 -3.47 -14.30
C ALA A 37 24.38 -4.87 -13.89
N SER A 38 24.31 -5.17 -12.59
CA SER A 38 24.63 -6.49 -12.04
C SER A 38 23.41 -7.10 -11.37
N SER A 39 23.40 -8.44 -11.26
CA SER A 39 22.30 -9.24 -10.72
C SER A 39 21.82 -8.81 -9.33
N GLY A 40 22.65 -8.09 -8.55
CA GLY A 40 22.27 -7.54 -7.25
C GLY A 40 21.30 -6.37 -7.33
N ALA A 41 21.39 -5.51 -8.36
CA ALA A 41 20.47 -4.39 -8.54
C ALA A 41 19.08 -4.88 -8.95
N ASP A 42 19.01 -5.85 -9.86
CA ASP A 42 17.74 -6.48 -10.27
C ASP A 42 17.05 -7.17 -9.09
N ALA A 43 17.79 -7.90 -8.26
CA ALA A 43 17.27 -8.51 -7.04
C ALA A 43 16.72 -7.47 -6.05
N PHE A 44 17.41 -6.34 -5.89
CA PHE A 44 16.94 -5.24 -5.04
C PHE A 44 15.64 -4.61 -5.58
N PHE A 45 15.56 -4.33 -6.88
CA PHE A 45 14.35 -3.77 -7.49
C PHE A 45 13.17 -4.73 -7.43
N VAL A 46 13.40 -6.03 -7.62
CA VAL A 46 12.36 -7.06 -7.44
C VAL A 46 11.91 -7.13 -5.99
N ALA A 47 12.84 -7.15 -5.03
CA ALA A 47 12.51 -7.13 -3.61
C ALA A 47 11.72 -5.87 -3.22
N PHE A 48 12.03 -4.71 -3.82
CA PHE A 48 11.30 -3.46 -3.59
C PHE A 48 9.88 -3.43 -4.16
N LYS A 49 9.53 -4.32 -5.09
CA LYS A 49 8.16 -4.42 -5.60
C LYS A 49 7.19 -4.98 -4.56
N ILE A 50 7.61 -5.91 -3.72
CA ILE A 50 6.75 -6.53 -2.68
C ILE A 50 6.18 -5.48 -1.72
N PRO A 51 6.99 -4.66 -1.00
CA PRO A 51 6.47 -3.66 -0.09
C PRO A 51 5.71 -2.55 -0.82
N ASN A 52 6.11 -2.17 -2.04
CA ASN A 52 5.38 -1.18 -2.83
C ASN A 52 4.00 -1.69 -3.26
N PHE A 53 3.89 -2.97 -3.62
CA PHE A 53 2.62 -3.60 -3.94
C PHE A 53 1.69 -3.62 -2.72
N LEU A 54 2.20 -4.03 -1.55
CA LEU A 54 1.44 -3.97 -0.30
C LEU A 54 1.01 -2.53 0.06
N ARG A 55 1.88 -1.55 -0.14
CA ARG A 55 1.54 -0.11 0.04
C ARG A 55 0.41 0.32 -0.90
N ARG A 56 0.46 -0.07 -2.17
CA ARG A 56 -0.60 0.24 -3.14
C ARG A 56 -1.91 -0.47 -2.81
N LEU A 57 -1.84 -1.71 -2.36
CA LEU A 57 -3.00 -2.53 -2.05
C LEU A 57 -3.72 -2.04 -0.79
N PHE A 58 -2.98 -1.85 0.31
CA PHE A 58 -3.56 -1.54 1.63
C PHE A 58 -3.43 -0.08 2.02
N GLY A 59 -2.34 0.59 1.64
CA GLY A 59 -2.03 1.97 2.07
C GLY A 59 -2.66 3.06 1.20
N GLU A 60 -2.85 2.82 -0.10
CA GLU A 60 -3.55 3.74 -0.99
C GLU A 60 -5.09 3.63 -0.86
N GLY A 61 -5.58 2.73 0.00
CA GLY A 61 -6.98 2.67 0.43
C GLY A 61 -7.95 2.04 -0.57
N ALA A 62 -7.50 1.68 -1.77
CA ALA A 62 -8.37 1.07 -2.80
C ALA A 62 -9.03 -0.23 -2.31
N PHE A 63 -8.28 -1.09 -1.61
CA PHE A 63 -8.85 -2.29 -1.00
C PHE A 63 -9.88 -1.94 0.08
N ALA A 64 -9.55 -1.02 0.99
CA ALA A 64 -10.46 -0.63 2.07
C ALA A 64 -11.77 -0.02 1.53
N GLN A 65 -11.70 0.79 0.46
CA GLN A 65 -12.87 1.38 -0.18
C GLN A 65 -13.83 0.33 -0.76
N ALA A 66 -13.32 -0.77 -1.31
CA ALA A 66 -14.14 -1.86 -1.83
C ALA A 66 -14.58 -2.86 -0.74
N PHE A 67 -13.72 -3.13 0.24
CA PHE A 67 -13.94 -4.15 1.26
C PHE A 67 -14.89 -3.70 2.38
N VAL A 68 -14.77 -2.45 2.87
CA VAL A 68 -15.58 -1.95 3.99
C VAL A 68 -17.09 -1.97 3.72
N PRO A 69 -17.59 -1.55 2.54
CA PRO A 69 -19.01 -1.64 2.22
C PRO A 69 -19.53 -3.08 2.20
N VAL A 70 -18.80 -3.99 1.54
CA VAL A 70 -19.17 -5.42 1.44
C VAL A 70 -19.16 -6.06 2.83
N PHE A 71 -18.13 -5.81 3.64
CA PHE A 71 -18.06 -6.29 5.01
C PHE A 71 -19.24 -5.81 5.86
N SER A 72 -19.60 -4.52 5.75
CA SER A 72 -20.70 -3.93 6.52
C SER A 72 -22.05 -4.52 6.11
N GLU A 73 -22.26 -4.69 4.79
CA GLU A 73 -23.46 -5.31 4.24
C GLU A 73 -23.61 -6.78 4.66
N THR A 74 -22.53 -7.57 4.56
CA THR A 74 -22.53 -8.98 5.00
C THR A 74 -22.81 -9.10 6.49
N ARG A 75 -22.24 -8.21 7.31
CA ARG A 75 -22.47 -8.20 8.77
C ARG A 75 -23.93 -7.88 9.11
N GLU A 76 -24.52 -6.89 8.46
CA GLU A 76 -25.90 -6.46 8.73
C GLU A 76 -26.94 -7.45 8.21
N LYS A 77 -26.74 -8.02 7.01
CA LYS A 77 -27.74 -8.86 6.35
C LYS A 77 -27.60 -10.35 6.66
N GLU A 78 -26.38 -10.84 6.81
CA GLU A 78 -26.07 -12.28 6.82
C GLU A 78 -25.47 -12.76 8.14
N GLY A 79 -25.21 -11.83 9.08
CA GLY A 79 -24.73 -12.12 10.43
C GLY A 79 -23.25 -12.51 10.52
N GLU A 80 -22.79 -12.73 11.75
CA GLU A 80 -21.37 -12.93 12.09
C GLU A 80 -20.74 -14.17 11.43
N ALA A 81 -21.51 -15.25 11.22
CA ALA A 81 -20.99 -16.47 10.60
C ALA A 81 -20.57 -16.25 9.14
N SER A 82 -21.36 -15.47 8.39
CA SER A 82 -21.10 -15.14 6.98
C SER A 82 -19.93 -14.17 6.85
N VAL A 83 -19.77 -13.26 7.82
CA VAL A 83 -18.58 -12.40 7.92
C VAL A 83 -17.30 -13.22 8.11
N GLN A 84 -17.31 -14.24 8.97
CA GLN A 84 -16.15 -15.12 9.12
C GLN A 84 -15.80 -15.86 7.83
N GLN A 85 -16.80 -16.32 7.08
CA GLN A 85 -16.58 -16.93 5.77
C GLN A 85 -15.99 -15.94 4.76
N LEU A 86 -16.49 -14.70 4.73
CA LEU A 86 -15.95 -13.64 3.88
C LEU A 86 -14.48 -13.35 4.21
N ILE A 87 -14.15 -13.21 5.51
CA ILE A 87 -12.77 -13.01 5.96
C ILE A 87 -11.88 -14.19 5.54
N ASN A 88 -12.34 -15.42 5.75
CA ASN A 88 -11.59 -16.62 5.36
C ASN A 88 -11.36 -16.70 3.84
N GLN A 89 -12.35 -16.33 3.03
CA GLN A 89 -12.20 -16.28 1.57
C GLN A 89 -11.22 -15.20 1.12
N VAL A 90 -11.28 -14.00 1.72
CA VAL A 90 -10.37 -12.90 1.39
C VAL A 90 -8.94 -13.23 1.84
N ALA A 91 -8.78 -13.74 3.06
CA ALA A 91 -7.48 -14.17 3.58
C ALA A 91 -6.90 -15.33 2.75
N GLY A 92 -7.72 -16.32 2.39
CA GLY A 92 -7.30 -17.45 1.54
C GLY A 92 -6.89 -17.01 0.13
N ARG A 93 -7.64 -16.08 -0.49
CA ARG A 93 -7.28 -15.53 -1.80
C ARG A 93 -5.99 -14.72 -1.74
N PHE A 94 -5.78 -13.94 -0.69
CA PHE A 94 -4.49 -13.27 -0.50
C PHE A 94 -3.36 -14.27 -0.28
N GLY A 95 -3.50 -15.25 0.62
CA GLY A 95 -2.44 -16.23 0.87
C GLY A 95 -2.09 -17.15 -0.31
N LEU A 96 -2.97 -17.26 -1.32
CA LEU A 96 -2.70 -18.02 -2.55
C LEU A 96 -2.05 -17.18 -3.66
N ILE A 97 -2.29 -15.87 -3.69
CA ILE A 97 -1.89 -14.99 -4.81
C ILE A 97 -0.70 -14.12 -4.44
N LEU A 98 -0.59 -13.70 -3.17
CA LEU A 98 0.51 -12.92 -2.60
C LEU A 98 1.54 -13.84 -1.94
#